data_AF-A0A937R8V0-F1
#
_entry.id   AF-A0A937R8V0-F1
#
_cell.length_a   1.000
_cell.length_b   1.000
_cell.length_c   1.000
_cell.angle_alpha   90.00
_cell.angle_beta   90.00
_cell.angle_gamma   90.00
#
_symmetry.space_group_name_H-M   'P 1'
#
loop_
_entity.id
_entity.type
_entity.pdbx_description
1 polymer ?
#
loop_
_entity_poly.entity_id
_entity_poly.type
_entity_poly.pdbx_seq_one_letter_code
_entity_poly.pdbx_strand_id
1 'polypeptide(L)'
;MTDTDHPQVTLWHAGRPIQVDEGIAELIAALWAAGVDTRYSCQGGLPPDLGDPLAYVAFTEEALARFDALVPDQPTHWERETATISRFIAVRFPPSDIPWLIAALRDAPPPESRPPDY
;
A
#
# COMPACT_ATOMS: atom_id res chain seq x y z
N MET A 1 18.73 22.00 2.54
CA MET A 1 18.51 20.61 3.00
C MET A 1 17.12 20.58 3.60
N THR A 2 16.10 20.38 2.77
CA THR A 2 14.73 20.14 3.24
C THR A 2 14.63 18.66 3.50
N ASP A 3 14.90 18.32 4.75
CA ASP A 3 14.75 17.00 5.31
C ASP A 3 13.25 16.69 5.34
N THR A 4 12.79 15.95 4.33
CA THR A 4 11.48 15.32 4.33
C THR A 4 11.52 14.14 5.31
N ASP A 5 11.87 14.42 6.57
CA ASP A 5 11.92 13.44 7.66
C ASP A 5 10.49 13.20 8.12
N HIS A 6 9.80 12.35 7.37
CA HIS A 6 8.60 11.74 7.89
C HIS A 6 9.03 10.72 8.94
N PRO A 7 8.46 10.74 10.16
CA PRO A 7 8.81 9.76 11.18
C PRO A 7 8.64 8.35 10.60
N GLN A 8 9.67 7.52 10.70
CA GLN A 8 9.63 6.14 10.22
C GLN A 8 9.56 5.17 11.39
N VAL A 9 8.80 4.09 11.20
CA VAL A 9 8.73 2.98 12.15
C VAL A 9 9.28 1.72 11.52
N THR A 10 9.88 0.87 12.34
CA THR A 10 10.38 -0.44 11.91
C THR A 10 9.28 -1.48 12.00
N LEU A 11 8.86 -2.00 10.85
CA LEU A 11 7.97 -3.16 10.78
C LEU A 11 8.75 -4.43 10.42
N TRP A 12 8.30 -5.57 10.91
CA TRP A 12 8.92 -6.87 10.62
C TRP A 12 8.09 -7.62 9.56
N HIS A 13 8.71 -7.91 8.42
CA HIS A 13 8.10 -8.70 7.35
C HIS A 13 9.03 -9.81 6.89
N ALA A 14 8.53 -11.04 6.79
CA ALA A 14 9.31 -12.22 6.42
C ALA A 14 10.65 -12.35 7.19
N GLY A 15 10.66 -11.98 8.48
CA GLY A 15 11.85 -12.00 9.34
C GLY A 15 12.86 -10.89 9.09
N ARG A 16 12.52 -9.86 8.31
CA ARG A 16 13.39 -8.71 8.03
C ARG A 16 12.78 -7.41 8.58
N PRO A 17 13.58 -6.54 9.21
CA PRO A 17 13.13 -5.20 9.57
C PRO A 17 13.06 -4.32 8.31
N ILE A 18 11.94 -3.64 8.12
CA ILE A 18 11.68 -2.71 7.01
C ILE A 18 11.29 -1.37 7.63
N GLN A 19 11.96 -0.30 7.22
CA GLN A 19 11.59 1.07 7.61
C GLN A 19 10.41 1.53 6.74
N VAL A 20 9.35 2.00 7.38
CA VAL A 20 8.13 2.48 6.72
C VAL A 20 7.73 3.80 7.36
N ASP A 21 7.27 4.77 6.58
CA ASP A 21 6.76 6.03 7.12
C ASP A 21 5.57 5.76 8.07
N GLU A 22 5.56 6.37 9.25
CA GLU A 22 4.59 6.15 10.32
C GLU A 22 3.15 6.31 9.83
N GLY A 23 2.91 7.30 8.97
CA GLY A 23 1.57 7.57 8.41
C GLY A 23 1.02 6.48 7.48
N ILE A 24 1.87 5.63 6.92
CA ILE A 24 1.46 4.48 6.08
C ILE A 24 1.80 3.13 6.71
N ALA A 25 2.45 3.11 7.88
CA ALA A 25 2.90 1.89 8.52
C ALA A 25 1.77 0.93 8.87
N GLU A 26 0.66 1.44 9.43
CA GLU A 26 -0.53 0.61 9.69
C GLU A 26 -1.11 0.02 8.42
N LEU A 27 -1.09 0.77 7.31
CA LEU A 27 -1.55 0.28 6.02
C LEU A 27 -0.64 -0.84 5.49
N ILE A 28 0.67 -0.65 5.55
CA ILE A 28 1.65 -1.66 5.11
C ILE A 28 1.53 -2.93 5.96
N ALA A 29 1.36 -2.79 7.28
CA ALA A 29 1.11 -3.92 8.16
C ALA A 29 -0.19 -4.65 7.81
N ALA A 30 -1.28 -3.92 7.52
CA ALA A 30 -2.55 -4.52 7.09
C ALA A 30 -2.43 -5.26 5.74
N LEU A 31 -1.72 -4.68 4.78
CA LEU A 31 -1.45 -5.30 3.49
C LEU A 31 -0.66 -6.60 3.64
N TRP A 32 0.41 -6.59 4.42
CA TRP A 32 1.19 -7.80 4.70
C TRP A 32 0.39 -8.87 5.45
N ALA A 33 -0.44 -8.46 6.42
CA ALA A 33 -1.34 -9.38 7.13
C ALA A 33 -2.38 -10.00 6.18
N ALA A 34 -2.81 -9.29 5.14
CA ALA A 34 -3.69 -9.79 4.09
C ALA A 34 -2.96 -10.60 3.00
N GLY A 35 -1.65 -10.81 3.14
CA GLY A 35 -0.83 -11.55 2.16
C GLY A 35 -0.52 -10.76 0.89
N VAL A 36 -0.59 -9.43 0.95
CA VAL A 36 -0.22 -8.51 -0.13
C VAL A 36 1.20 -8.00 0.10
N ASP A 37 2.17 -8.60 -0.60
CA ASP A 37 3.55 -8.13 -0.59
C ASP A 37 3.68 -6.73 -1.20
N THR A 38 4.31 -5.81 -0.47
CA THR A 38 4.64 -4.46 -0.96
C THR A 38 6.15 -4.36 -1.19
N ARG A 39 6.56 -3.70 -2.28
CA ARG A 39 7.99 -3.56 -2.64
C ARG A 39 8.59 -2.26 -2.19
N TYR A 40 7.82 -1.18 -2.28
CA TYR A 40 8.23 0.15 -1.87
C TYR A 40 6.98 0.94 -1.47
N SER A 41 7.09 1.71 -0.41
CA SER A 41 6.02 2.57 0.07
C SER A 41 6.65 3.85 0.55
N CYS A 42 6.13 4.99 0.14
CA CYS A 42 6.53 6.25 0.75
C CYS A 42 5.40 7.26 0.70
N GLN A 43 5.43 8.14 1.69
CA GLN A 43 4.51 9.26 1.81
C GLN A 43 5.20 10.50 1.26
N GLY A 44 4.64 11.10 0.20
CA GLY A 44 5.16 12.35 -0.35
C GLY A 44 6.15 12.17 -1.50
N GLY A 45 5.71 12.63 -2.68
CA GLY A 45 6.52 12.62 -3.89
C GLY A 45 6.17 13.73 -4.86
N LEU A 46 5.63 14.86 -4.40
CA LEU A 46 5.62 16.09 -5.17
C LEU A 46 6.15 17.22 -4.28
N PRO A 47 6.95 18.15 -4.82
CA PRO A 47 7.34 19.35 -4.09
C PRO A 47 6.08 20.06 -3.56
N PRO A 48 6.15 20.74 -2.40
CA PRO A 48 5.01 21.33 -1.71
C PRO A 48 4.22 22.38 -2.52
N ASP A 49 4.71 22.75 -3.70
CA ASP A 49 4.10 23.71 -4.64
C ASP A 49 3.15 23.07 -5.68
N LEU A 50 3.02 21.74 -5.75
CA LEU A 50 2.37 21.06 -6.89
C LEU A 50 1.14 20.19 -6.58
N GLY A 51 0.69 20.09 -5.33
CA GLY A 51 -0.56 19.42 -4.99
C GLY A 51 -0.61 18.80 -3.59
N ASP A 52 -1.76 18.23 -3.25
CA ASP A 52 -1.98 17.51 -1.99
C ASP A 52 -0.97 16.33 -1.83
N PRO A 53 -0.47 16.07 -0.62
CA PRO A 53 0.47 14.98 -0.38
C PRO A 53 -0.22 13.64 -0.62
N LEU A 54 0.15 12.93 -1.71
CA LEU A 54 -0.34 11.58 -1.99
C LEU A 54 0.55 10.53 -1.33
N ALA A 55 -0.07 9.49 -0.79
CA ALA A 55 0.61 8.26 -0.42
C ALA A 55 0.79 7.39 -1.66
N TYR A 56 1.97 6.77 -1.82
CA TYR A 56 2.22 5.84 -2.91
C TYR A 56 2.71 4.49 -2.39
N VAL A 57 2.09 3.41 -2.89
CA VAL A 57 2.46 2.03 -2.58
C VAL A 57 2.70 1.29 -3.89
N ALA A 58 3.89 0.72 -4.04
CA ALA A 58 4.29 -0.06 -5.19
C ALA A 58 4.09 -1.56 -4.95
N PHE A 59 3.32 -2.17 -5.84
CA PHE A 59 2.96 -3.58 -5.84
C PHE A 59 3.61 -4.31 -7.02
N THR A 60 3.82 -5.61 -6.89
CA THR A 60 3.99 -6.50 -8.05
C THR A 60 2.64 -6.73 -8.73
N GLU A 61 2.62 -7.21 -9.97
CA GLU A 61 1.36 -7.59 -10.63
C GLU A 61 0.52 -8.58 -9.80
N GLU A 62 1.18 -9.56 -9.18
CA GLU A 62 0.53 -10.55 -8.31
C GLU A 62 -0.02 -9.93 -7.01
N ALA A 63 0.72 -9.00 -6.41
CA ALA A 63 0.27 -8.31 -5.21
C ALA A 63 -0.87 -7.34 -5.52
N LEU A 64 -0.82 -6.65 -6.67
CA LEU A 64 -1.90 -5.78 -7.12
C LEU A 64 -3.17 -6.58 -7.40
N ALA A 65 -3.08 -7.75 -8.04
CA ALA A 65 -4.24 -8.61 -8.26
C ALA A 65 -4.90 -9.05 -6.95
N ARG A 66 -4.10 -9.34 -5.91
CA ARG A 66 -4.63 -9.61 -4.56
C ARG A 66 -5.26 -8.37 -3.93
N PHE A 67 -4.61 -7.22 -4.07
CA PHE A 67 -5.13 -5.95 -3.57
C PHE A 67 -6.48 -5.60 -4.22
N ASP A 68 -6.59 -5.73 -5.55
CA ASP A 68 -7.82 -5.53 -6.31
C ASP A 68 -8.94 -6.51 -5.88
N ALA A 69 -8.58 -7.74 -5.52
CA ALA A 69 -9.54 -8.73 -5.02
C ALA A 69 -10.02 -8.42 -3.59
N LEU A 70 -9.16 -7.86 -2.74
CA LEU A 70 -9.50 -7.48 -1.37
C LEU A 70 -10.28 -6.16 -1.31
N VAL A 71 -10.04 -5.27 -2.27
CA VAL A 71 -10.65 -3.93 -2.32
C VAL A 71 -11.24 -3.72 -3.72
N PRO A 72 -12.41 -4.32 -4.01
CA PRO A 72 -13.06 -4.16 -5.31
C PRO A 72 -13.65 -2.75 -5.50
N ASP A 73 -14.10 -2.09 -4.42
CA ASP A 73 -14.69 -0.75 -4.42
C ASP A 73 -13.64 0.36 -4.32
N GLN A 74 -12.58 0.27 -5.12
CA GLN A 74 -11.54 1.29 -5.11
C GLN A 74 -12.07 2.65 -5.62
N PRO A 75 -11.74 3.76 -4.93
CA PRO A 75 -12.12 5.08 -5.38
C PRO A 75 -11.55 5.41 -6.77
N THR A 76 -12.37 6.02 -7.63
CA THR A 76 -11.96 6.36 -9.01
C THR A 76 -10.91 7.46 -9.09
N HIS A 77 -10.69 8.20 -8.00
CA HIS A 77 -9.66 9.24 -7.92
C HIS A 77 -8.27 8.68 -7.59
N TRP A 78 -8.13 7.37 -7.38
CA TRP A 78 -6.82 6.74 -7.21
C TRP A 78 -6.10 6.64 -8.55
N GLU A 79 -4.82 7.00 -8.54
CA GLU A 79 -3.99 6.94 -9.74
C GLU A 79 -3.11 5.71 -9.70
N ARG A 80 -3.09 4.94 -10.79
CA ARG A 80 -2.20 3.78 -10.93
C ARG A 80 -1.13 4.10 -11.97
N GLU A 81 0.12 4.11 -11.56
CA GLU A 81 1.26 4.30 -12.44
C GLU A 81 2.10 3.02 -12.50
N THR A 82 2.20 2.45 -13.69
CA THR A 82 3.13 1.35 -13.94
C THR A 82 4.53 1.91 -14.10
N ALA A 83 5.43 1.57 -13.18
CA ALA A 83 6.83 1.95 -13.28
C ALA A 83 7.48 1.23 -14.47
N THR A 84 7.68 1.97 -15.57
CA THR A 84 8.21 1.48 -16.86
C THR A 84 9.50 0.67 -16.74
N ILE A 85 10.31 0.96 -15.71
CA ILE A 85 11.64 0.37 -15.50
C ILE A 85 11.60 -0.85 -14.58
N SER A 86 10.59 -0.98 -13.72
CA SER A 86 10.64 -1.92 -12.59
C SER A 86 9.53 -2.98 -12.58
N ARG A 87 8.59 -2.97 -13.55
CA ARG A 87 7.41 -3.85 -13.59
C ARG A 87 6.56 -3.82 -12.31
N PHE A 88 6.70 -2.77 -11.53
CA PHE A 88 5.87 -2.53 -10.35
C PHE A 88 4.77 -1.56 -10.72
N ILE A 89 3.62 -1.72 -10.09
CA ILE A 89 2.47 -0.85 -10.27
C ILE A 89 2.33 -0.06 -8.97
N ALA A 90 2.57 1.24 -9.06
CA ALA A 90 2.38 2.17 -7.97
C ALA A 90 0.93 2.63 -7.95
N VAL A 91 0.25 2.42 -6.82
CA VAL A 91 -1.06 3.01 -6.55
C VAL A 91 -0.84 4.25 -5.70
N ARG A 92 -1.35 5.38 -6.18
CA ARG A 92 -1.34 6.68 -5.52
C ARG A 92 -2.74 7.03 -5.06
N PHE A 93 -2.86 7.45 -3.81
CA PHE A 93 -4.13 7.82 -3.21
C PHE A 93 -3.93 8.87 -2.12
N PRO A 94 -4.96 9.68 -1.82
CA PRO A 94 -4.87 10.64 -0.73
C PRO A 94 -4.78 9.91 0.61
N PRO A 95 -3.96 10.41 1.56
CA PRO A 95 -3.80 9.79 2.87
C PRO A 95 -5.11 9.73 3.68
N SER A 96 -6.09 10.57 3.34
CA SER A 96 -7.45 10.52 3.89
C SER A 96 -8.17 9.18 3.65
N ASP A 97 -7.79 8.42 2.61
CA ASP A 97 -8.38 7.11 2.31
C ASP A 97 -7.71 5.96 3.07
N ILE A 98 -6.53 6.18 3.68
CA ILE A 98 -5.80 5.17 4.47
C ILE A 98 -6.67 4.50 5.54
N PRO A 99 -7.39 5.23 6.42
CA PRO A 99 -8.19 4.59 7.47
C PRO A 99 -9.32 3.73 6.91
N TRP A 100 -9.97 4.15 5.81
CA TRP A 100 -10.98 3.35 5.13
C TRP A 100 -10.37 2.10 4.50
N LEU A 101 -9.21 2.23 3.86
CA LEU A 101 -8.49 1.12 3.24
C LEU A 101 -8.05 0.07 4.27
N ILE A 102 -7.53 0.51 5.43
CA ILE A 102 -7.18 -0.39 6.54
C ILE A 102 -8.41 -1.15 7.02
N ALA A 103 -9.56 -0.47 7.14
CA ALA A 103 -10.81 -1.11 7.55
C ALA A 103 -11.26 -2.16 6.52
N ALA A 104 -11.22 -1.84 5.23
CA ALA A 104 -11.55 -2.79 4.16
C ALA A 104 -10.62 -4.01 4.17
N LEU A 105 -9.31 -3.82 4.31
CA LEU A 105 -8.33 -4.91 4.39
C LEU A 105 -8.51 -5.79 5.63
N ARG A 106 -8.95 -5.23 6.75
CA ARG A 106 -9.25 -5.98 7.98
C ARG A 106 -10.55 -6.77 7.90
N ASP A 107 -11.54 -6.26 7.18
CA ASP A 107 -12.82 -6.92 6.98
C ASP A 107 -12.76 -8.01 5.89
N ALA A 108 -11.77 -7.90 4.98
CA ALA A 108 -11.60 -8.86 3.90
C ALA A 108 -11.35 -10.28 4.45
N PRO A 109 -12.04 -11.30 3.90
CA PRO A 109 -11.89 -12.67 4.37
C PRO A 109 -10.44 -13.15 4.13
N PRO A 110 -9.85 -13.89 5.09
CA PRO A 110 -8.49 -14.38 4.93
C PRO A 110 -8.36 -15.26 3.69
N PRO A 111 -7.18 -15.29 3.04
CA PRO A 111 -6.96 -16.00 1.77
C PRO A 111 -7.16 -17.54 1.83
N GLU A 112 -7.53 -18.09 2.98
CA GLU A 112 -7.71 -19.55 3.23
C GLU A 112 -9.17 -20.05 3.22
N SER A 113 -10.15 -19.27 2.77
CA SER A 113 -11.54 -19.77 2.65
C SER A 113 -11.93 -20.21 1.23
N ARG A 114 -10.98 -20.70 0.42
CA ARG A 114 -11.34 -21.54 -0.73
C ARG A 114 -11.64 -22.95 -0.22
N PRO A 115 -12.90 -23.44 -0.27
CA PRO A 115 -13.15 -24.85 0.03
C PRO A 115 -12.31 -25.69 -0.94
N PRO A 116 -11.72 -26.82 -0.50
CA PRO A 116 -11.13 -27.76 -1.43
C PRO A 116 -12.23 -28.17 -2.41
N ASP A 117 -12.03 -27.88 -3.70
CA ASP A 117 -12.79 -28.50 -4.78
C ASP A 117 -12.68 -30.02 -4.58
N TYR A 118 -13.80 -30.67 -4.29
CA TYR A 118 -13.93 -32.12 -4.16
C TYR A 118 -14.59 -32.70 -5.40
#